data_AF-A0AAP8GFN3-F1
#
_entry.id   AF-A0AAP8GFN3-F1
#
_cell.length_a   1.000
_cell.length_b   1.000
_cell.length_c   1.000
_cell.angle_alpha   90.00
_cell.angle_beta   90.00
_cell.angle_gamma   90.00
#
_symmetry.space_group_name_H-M   'P 1'
#
loop_
_entity.id
_entity.type
_entity.pdbx_description
1 polymer ?
#
loop_
_entity_poly.entity_id
_entity_poly.type
_entity_poly.pdbx_seq_one_letter_code
_entity_poly.pdbx_strand_id
1 'polypeptide(L)' 'MITVDITVNDEGKVTDVIMDGHADHGEYGHDIVCAGASAVLFGSVNAIIGLTSE' A
#
# COMPACT_ATOMS: atom_id res chain seq x y z
N MET A 1 12.78 5.73 -0.20
CA MET A 1 12.78 4.25 -0.30
C MET A 1 11.44 3.80 0.25
N ILE A 2 10.72 2.96 -0.49
CA ILE A 2 9.39 2.50 -0.07
C ILE A 2 9.56 1.28 0.83
N THR A 3 8.94 1.31 2.00
CA THR A 3 8.84 0.16 2.91
C THR A 3 7.38 -0.21 3.11
N VAL A 4 7.11 -1.51 3.14
CA VAL A 4 5.76 -2.03 3.35
C VAL A 4 5.81 -3.07 4.45
N ASP A 5 5.11 -2.80 5.54
CA ASP A 5 4.96 -3.71 6.67
C ASP A 5 3.55 -4.32 6.65
N ILE A 6 3.48 -5.65 6.74
CA ILE A 6 2.23 -6.40 6.69
C ILE A 6 2.11 -7.22 7.97
N THR A 7 1.05 -6.99 8.74
CA THR A 7 0.73 -7.77 9.93
C THR A 7 -0.24 -8.89 9.57
N VAL A 8 0.13 -10.11 9.93
CA VAL A 8 -0.69 -11.31 9.72
C VAL A 8 -1.00 -11.94 11.06
N ASN A 9 -2.26 -12.22 11.34
CA ASN A 9 -2.67 -12.87 12.58
C ASN A 9 -2.40 -14.40 12.55
N ASP A 10 -2.67 -15.07 13.67
CA ASP A 10 -2.44 -16.52 13.81
C ASP A 10 -3.29 -17.38 12.86
N GLU A 11 -4.39 -16.82 12.32
CA GLU A 11 -5.25 -17.47 11.32
C GLU A 11 -4.74 -17.29 9.88
N GLY A 12 -3.61 -16.60 9.69
CA GLY A 12 -3.04 -16.31 8.38
C GLY A 12 -3.75 -15.18 7.63
N LYS A 13 -4.52 -14.34 8.32
CA LYS A 13 -5.22 -13.18 7.71
C LYS A 13 -4.40 -11.92 7.88
N VAL A 14 -4.31 -11.14 6.79
CA VAL A 14 -3.76 -9.78 6.85
C VAL A 14 -4.69 -8.92 7.69
N THR A 15 -4.13 -8.23 8.68
CA THR A 15 -4.85 -7.37 9.63
C THR A 15 -4.46 -5.91 9.47
N ASP A 16 -3.18 -5.65 9.15
CA ASP A 16 -2.67 -4.31 8.91
C ASP A 16 -1.71 -4.30 7.72
N VAL A 17 -1.73 -3.20 6.97
CA VAL A 17 -0.76 -2.89 5.92
C VAL A 17 -0.33 -1.44 6.10
N ILE A 18 0.95 -1.20 6.34
CA ILE A 18 1.54 0.13 6.52
C ILE A 18 2.56 0.35 5.40
N MET A 19 2.49 1.48 4.69
CA MET A 19 3.41 1.84 3.62
C MET A 19 4.01 3.23 3.86
N ASP A 20 5.32 3.28 4.00
CA ASP A 20 6.08 4.51 4.20
C ASP A 20 7.01 4.81 3.02
N GLY A 21 7.36 6.09 2.86
CA GLY A 21 8.30 6.55 1.83
C GLY A 21 7.77 6.49 0.38
N HIS A 22 6.44 6.37 0.20
CA HIS A 22 5.77 6.34 -1.11
C HIS A 22 5.42 7.74 -1.66
N ALA A 23 5.60 8.78 -0.85
CA ALA A 23 5.28 10.17 -1.19
C ALA A 23 6.51 11.04 -0.92
N ASP A 24 7.47 10.98 -1.84
CA ASP A 24 8.62 11.89 -1.93
C ASP A 24 9.14 11.88 -3.38
N HIS A 25 9.64 13.02 -3.86
CA HIS A 25 10.32 13.10 -5.15
C HIS A 25 11.80 12.74 -4.95
N GLY A 26 12.19 11.59 -5.50
CA GLY A 26 13.56 11.08 -5.46
C GLY A 26 14.36 11.47 -6.71
N GLU A 27 15.47 10.77 -6.96
CA GLU A 27 16.18 10.85 -8.24
C GLU A 27 15.27 10.51 -9.44
N TYR A 28 15.67 10.91 -10.65
CA TYR A 28 14.88 10.71 -11.87
C TYR A 28 14.34 9.28 -11.98
N GLY A 29 13.01 9.15 -12.08
CA GLY A 29 12.31 7.87 -12.18
C GLY A 29 11.75 7.32 -10.86
N HIS A 30 12.12 7.89 -9.70
CA HIS A 30 11.53 7.50 -8.41
C HIS A 30 10.01 7.72 -8.38
N ASP A 31 9.56 8.81 -8.99
CA ASP A 31 8.15 9.17 -9.07
C ASP A 31 7.28 8.09 -9.76
N ILE A 32 7.84 7.33 -10.70
CA ILE A 32 7.13 6.21 -11.36
C ILE A 32 6.94 5.05 -10.37
N VAL A 33 7.95 4.77 -9.55
CA VAL A 33 7.88 3.72 -8.51
C VAL A 33 6.89 4.11 -7.43
N CYS A 34 6.93 5.37 -6.97
CA CYS A 34 5.97 5.94 -6.02
C CYS A 34 4.53 5.86 -6.55
N ALA A 35 4.31 6.25 -7.81
CA ALA A 35 2.99 6.18 -8.44
C ALA A 35 2.48 4.73 -8.53
N GLY A 36 3.33 3.78 -8.90
CA GLY A 36 2.98 2.35 -8.96
C GLY A 36 2.61 1.78 -7.59
N ALA A 37 3.44 2.01 -6.58
CA ALA A 37 3.19 1.54 -5.21
C ALA A 37 1.91 2.15 -4.63
N SER A 38 1.71 3.46 -4.81
CA SER A 38 0.50 4.16 -4.38
C SER A 38 -0.74 3.62 -5.08
N ALA A 39 -0.68 3.39 -6.39
CA ALA A 39 -1.81 2.86 -7.15
C ALA A 39 -2.27 1.48 -6.65
N VAL A 40 -1.32 0.59 -6.30
CA VAL A 40 -1.65 -0.73 -5.73
C VAL A 40 -2.30 -0.57 -4.36
N LEU A 41 -1.69 0.19 -3.44
CA LEU A 41 -2.19 0.32 -2.07
C LEU A 41 -3.58 0.98 -2.03
N PHE A 42 -3.73 2.13 -2.69
CA PHE A 42 -5.03 2.83 -2.74
C PHE A 42 -6.08 2.04 -3.52
N GLY A 43 -5.67 1.32 -4.57
CA GLY A 43 -6.56 0.41 -5.29
C GLY A 43 -7.12 -0.69 -4.38
N SER A 44 -6.26 -1.30 -3.55
CA SER A 44 -6.68 -2.30 -2.56
C SER A 44 -7.63 -1.73 -1.51
N VAL A 45 -7.31 -0.57 -0.91
CA VAL A 45 -8.17 0.08 0.10
C VAL A 45 -9.54 0.45 -0.49
N ASN A 46 -9.56 1.05 -1.70
CA ASN A 46 -10.80 1.41 -2.38
C ASN A 46 -11.64 0.16 -2.72
N ALA A 47 -11.00 -0.95 -3.10
CA ALA A 47 -11.71 -2.20 -3.35
C ALA A 47 -12.34 -2.77 -2.07
N ILE A 48 -11.66 -2.68 -0.91
CA ILE A 48 -12.25 -3.09 0.37
C ILE A 48 -13.49 -2.23 0.66
N ILE A 49 -13.37 -0.90 0.62
CA ILE A 49 -14.47 0.03 0.89
C ILE A 49 -15.64 -0.18 -0.08
N GLY A 50 -15.36 -0.43 -1.36
CA GLY A 50 -16.38 -0.53 -2.40
C GLY A 50 -17.02 -1.91 -2.56
N LEU A 51 -16.33 -2.99 -2.16
CA LEU A 51 -16.77 -4.37 -2.39
C LEU A 51 -17.10 -5.12 -1.10
N THR A 52 -16.80 -4.54 0.07
CA THR A 52 -17.17 -5.11 1.36
C THR A 52 -18.11 -4.15 2.08
N SER A 53 -19.09 -4.71 2.79
CA SER A 53 -19.90 -3.96 3.74
C SER A 53 -19.12 -3.89 5.06
N GLU A 54 -18.77 -2.69 5.51
CA GLU A 54 -18.40 -2.48 6.91
C GLU A 54 -19.58 -2.76 7.85
#